data_AF-A0A0M2S7I4-F1
#
_entry.id   AF-A0A0M2S7I4-F1
#
_cell.length_a   1.000
_cell.length_b   1.000
_cell.length_c   1.000
_cell.angle_alpha   90.00
_cell.angle_beta   90.00
_cell.angle_gamma   90.00
#
_symmetry.space_group_name_H-M   'P 1'
#
loop_
_entity.id
_entity.type
_entity.pdbx_description
1 polymer ?
#
loop_
_entity_poly.entity_id
_entity_poly.type
_entity_poly.pdbx_seq_one_letter_code
_entity_poly.pdbx_strand_id
1 'polypeptide(L)'
;MAVGAHPTRSDRPIDFFISYSPADERWATWLAWEFEAAGYRTLLQAWDFVAGTNFIDFMDRGVREAEVVVAVLSERYLHSTYGKLEWQAALRADPDGTGNKLVTVRVEDCPIDGLLATITYVDLVGVTDPAQARGRVLDRIREALDGRAKPMRQPAFPHHPADPAGVLAAPAAGPPAPRRARRTPINPPPFPPAATAAPVSRGTLTVLQVAGPRFGRGMIAPGAPVTPGELQEHLMGDLTLLMNDGVPRPDLLVVAGNLTESGSPREFSDALTFLTGLRVLLGLEPHRLVVVPGPRDVTLAASRAYFATCEADDVDPQPPYWPKWRHYARLFDELYQGIEDRIFDSEQPWTLFPVPDLRVVVAGLNSTIALTHREEDRYGFLGEAQSTWFAQRLRHYQQSGWLRLGAMAHAPGPRTPYADEVAIPDGVTLRDRSGFHRLVGPMLNLLLCDAAPGARVDSAVPLATTSRDGRAQLLRLAADGMTRWVLGRDDRHDVGEPAALRWPGTEATFGAAGPAQVPDPRLPSAEEGPTQGAP
;
A
#
# COMPACT_ATOMS: atom_id res chain seq x y z
N MET A 1 -25.81 -18.37 -49.25
CA MET A 1 -24.42 -18.37 -48.72
C MET A 1 -24.29 -17.21 -47.77
N ALA A 2 -24.44 -17.45 -46.47
CA ALA A 2 -24.25 -16.45 -45.42
C ALA A 2 -22.91 -16.76 -44.74
N VAL A 3 -21.96 -15.83 -44.88
CA VAL A 3 -20.65 -15.89 -44.22
C VAL A 3 -20.89 -15.54 -42.75
N GLY A 4 -20.79 -16.52 -41.87
CA GLY A 4 -20.90 -16.33 -40.42
C GLY A 4 -19.76 -15.46 -39.91
N ALA A 5 -20.10 -14.35 -39.29
CA ALA A 5 -19.16 -13.47 -38.60
C ALA A 5 -18.49 -14.23 -37.45
N HIS A 6 -17.16 -14.27 -37.42
CA HIS A 6 -16.39 -14.74 -36.28
C HIS A 6 -16.49 -13.68 -35.17
N PRO A 7 -16.80 -14.05 -33.91
CA PRO A 7 -16.88 -13.09 -32.82
C PRO A 7 -15.52 -12.43 -32.59
N THR A 8 -15.52 -11.11 -32.45
CA THR A 8 -14.32 -10.32 -32.18
C THR A 8 -13.78 -10.60 -30.78
N ARG A 9 -12.45 -10.50 -30.63
CA ARG A 9 -11.59 -10.89 -29.50
C ARG A 9 -11.94 -10.36 -28.09
N SER A 10 -12.96 -9.51 -27.95
CA SER A 10 -13.51 -9.03 -26.66
C SER A 10 -14.54 -9.99 -26.03
N ASP A 11 -14.95 -11.03 -26.77
CA ASP A 11 -16.18 -11.79 -26.50
C ASP A 11 -15.94 -13.19 -25.87
N ARG A 12 -14.73 -13.47 -25.37
CA ARG A 12 -14.46 -14.71 -24.61
C ARG A 12 -14.79 -14.52 -23.13
N PRO A 13 -15.52 -15.42 -22.47
CA PRO A 13 -15.81 -15.32 -21.03
C PRO A 13 -14.52 -15.34 -20.18
N ILE A 14 -14.61 -14.79 -18.97
CA ILE A 14 -13.53 -14.82 -17.98
C ILE A 14 -13.59 -16.19 -17.32
N ASP A 15 -12.49 -16.94 -17.31
CA ASP A 15 -12.49 -18.28 -16.72
C ASP A 15 -12.37 -18.18 -15.18
N PHE A 16 -11.44 -17.34 -14.69
CA PHE A 16 -11.20 -17.16 -13.26
C PHE A 16 -11.21 -15.70 -12.83
N PHE A 17 -11.96 -15.39 -11.77
CA PHE A 17 -11.78 -14.16 -11.00
C PHE A 17 -11.06 -14.47 -9.69
N ILE A 18 -9.92 -13.83 -9.43
CA ILE A 18 -9.15 -14.10 -8.21
C ILE A 18 -9.44 -13.03 -7.16
N SER A 19 -10.12 -13.45 -6.09
CA SER A 19 -10.43 -12.65 -4.91
C SER A 19 -9.39 -12.94 -3.83
N TYR A 20 -8.77 -11.89 -3.30
CA TYR A 20 -7.67 -11.99 -2.35
C TYR A 20 -7.60 -10.73 -1.48
N SER A 21 -6.97 -10.84 -0.30
CA SER A 21 -6.65 -9.66 0.52
C SER A 21 -5.41 -8.98 -0.08
N PRO A 22 -5.28 -7.64 -0.08
CA PRO A 22 -4.09 -6.96 -0.61
C PRO A 22 -2.77 -7.49 -0.03
N ALA A 23 -2.78 -8.01 1.20
CA ALA A 23 -1.62 -8.63 1.83
C ALA A 23 -1.16 -9.96 1.16
N ASP A 24 -2.06 -10.62 0.42
CA ASP A 24 -1.83 -11.88 -0.30
C ASP A 24 -1.60 -11.66 -1.80
N GLU A 25 -1.35 -10.42 -2.24
CA GLU A 25 -1.17 -10.05 -3.66
C GLU A 25 -0.12 -10.93 -4.35
N ARG A 26 0.97 -11.30 -3.66
CA ARG A 26 1.99 -12.20 -4.21
C ARG A 26 1.45 -13.59 -4.53
N TRP A 27 0.59 -14.14 -3.66
CA TRP A 27 -0.07 -15.42 -3.91
C TRP A 27 -1.10 -15.32 -5.03
N ALA A 28 -1.90 -14.26 -5.03
CA ALA A 28 -2.92 -14.02 -6.05
C ALA A 28 -2.32 -13.80 -7.45
N THR A 29 -1.22 -13.03 -7.54
CA THR A 29 -0.47 -12.80 -8.79
C THR A 29 0.24 -14.07 -9.26
N TRP A 30 0.80 -14.88 -8.35
CA TRP A 30 1.37 -16.18 -8.72
C TRP A 30 0.31 -17.16 -9.24
N LEU A 31 -0.84 -17.27 -8.57
CA LEU A 31 -1.96 -18.09 -9.02
C LEU A 31 -2.47 -17.65 -10.39
N ALA A 32 -2.68 -16.34 -10.58
CA ALA A 32 -3.10 -15.79 -11.86
C ALA A 32 -2.11 -16.13 -12.99
N TRP A 33 -0.80 -16.07 -12.70
CA TRP A 33 0.25 -16.39 -13.66
C TRP A 33 0.17 -17.85 -14.09
N GLU A 34 0.05 -18.77 -13.12
CA GLU A 34 -0.03 -20.20 -13.40
C GLU A 34 -1.29 -20.56 -14.20
N PHE A 35 -2.41 -19.89 -13.95
CA PHE A 35 -3.65 -20.08 -14.72
C PHE A 35 -3.51 -19.57 -16.15
N GLU A 36 -2.97 -18.37 -16.36
CA GLU A 36 -2.74 -17.85 -17.70
C GLU A 36 -1.73 -18.70 -18.48
N ALA A 37 -0.66 -19.16 -17.83
CA ALA A 37 0.33 -20.07 -18.42
C ALA A 37 -0.27 -21.44 -18.79
N ALA A 38 -1.31 -21.89 -18.09
CA ALA A 38 -2.09 -23.08 -18.42
C ALA A 38 -3.15 -22.84 -19.51
N GLY A 39 -3.34 -21.60 -19.97
CA GLY A 39 -4.19 -21.24 -21.10
C GLY A 39 -5.55 -20.62 -20.72
N TYR A 40 -5.82 -20.42 -19.43
CA TYR A 40 -7.03 -19.79 -18.92
C TYR A 40 -6.96 -18.26 -18.98
N ARG A 41 -8.12 -17.60 -18.96
CA ARG A 41 -8.26 -16.15 -18.83
C ARG A 41 -8.59 -15.80 -17.39
N THR A 42 -7.71 -15.06 -16.75
CA THR A 42 -7.92 -14.56 -15.39
C THR A 42 -8.39 -13.11 -15.40
N LEU A 43 -9.08 -12.73 -14.33
CA LEU A 43 -9.32 -11.35 -13.93
C LEU A 43 -8.71 -11.18 -12.54
N LEU A 44 -7.70 -10.33 -12.44
CA LEU A 44 -7.01 -10.04 -11.19
C LEU A 44 -6.94 -8.53 -10.97
N GLN A 45 -7.34 -8.04 -9.80
CA GLN A 45 -7.29 -6.60 -9.48
C GLN A 45 -5.90 -6.00 -9.71
N ALA A 46 -4.82 -6.70 -9.34
CA ALA A 46 -3.45 -6.21 -9.52
C ALA A 46 -3.04 -5.99 -10.99
N TRP A 47 -3.70 -6.63 -11.95
CA TRP A 47 -3.32 -6.61 -13.37
C TRP A 47 -4.35 -5.94 -14.28
N ASP A 48 -5.63 -6.11 -13.98
CA ASP A 48 -6.74 -5.71 -14.87
C ASP A 48 -7.47 -4.45 -14.39
N PHE A 49 -7.06 -3.87 -13.26
CA PHE A 49 -7.58 -2.59 -12.77
C PHE A 49 -6.89 -1.42 -13.51
N VAL A 50 -7.40 -1.11 -14.70
CA VAL A 50 -6.91 -0.01 -15.55
C VAL A 50 -7.71 1.28 -15.35
N ALA A 51 -7.10 2.42 -15.68
CA ALA A 51 -7.71 3.74 -15.56
C ALA A 51 -9.11 3.80 -16.21
N GLY A 52 -10.08 4.35 -15.48
CA GLY A 52 -11.50 4.42 -15.88
C GLY A 52 -12.39 3.31 -15.34
N THR A 53 -11.84 2.37 -14.55
CA THR A 53 -12.63 1.29 -13.94
C THR A 53 -12.98 1.63 -12.49
N ASN A 54 -14.27 1.63 -12.15
CA ASN A 54 -14.74 1.74 -10.76
C ASN A 54 -14.51 0.42 -10.03
N PHE A 55 -13.94 0.46 -8.83
CA PHE A 55 -13.65 -0.71 -8.01
C PHE A 55 -14.89 -1.58 -7.76
N ILE A 56 -16.01 -0.96 -7.38
CA ILE A 56 -17.26 -1.69 -7.10
C ILE A 56 -17.76 -2.39 -8.38
N ASP A 57 -17.71 -1.70 -9.52
CA ASP A 57 -18.14 -2.25 -10.80
C ASP A 57 -17.19 -3.35 -11.29
N PHE A 58 -15.88 -3.25 -11.00
CA PHE A 58 -14.90 -4.29 -11.31
C PHE A 58 -15.17 -5.58 -10.53
N MET A 59 -15.52 -5.44 -9.25
CA MET A 59 -15.82 -6.57 -8.37
C MET A 59 -17.14 -7.24 -8.72
N ASP A 60 -18.20 -6.47 -8.96
CA ASP A 60 -19.50 -6.99 -9.44
C ASP A 60 -19.33 -7.71 -10.79
N ARG A 61 -18.58 -7.10 -11.71
CA ARG A 61 -18.23 -7.71 -12.99
C ARG A 61 -17.45 -9.00 -12.82
N GLY A 62 -16.46 -9.04 -11.92
CA GLY A 62 -15.65 -10.22 -11.66
C GLY A 62 -16.47 -11.41 -11.16
N VAL A 63 -17.37 -11.22 -10.20
CA VAL A 63 -18.24 -12.27 -9.67
C VAL A 63 -19.32 -12.71 -10.68
N ARG A 64 -19.79 -11.77 -11.51
CA ARG A 64 -20.86 -12.02 -12.48
C ARG A 64 -20.36 -12.68 -13.76
N GLU A 65 -19.22 -12.24 -14.30
CA GLU A 65 -18.70 -12.66 -15.61
C GLU A 65 -17.71 -13.84 -15.54
N ALA A 66 -17.12 -14.11 -14.37
CA ALA A 66 -16.22 -15.26 -14.22
C ALA A 66 -17.00 -16.57 -14.09
N GLU A 67 -16.48 -17.61 -14.75
CA GLU A 67 -16.96 -18.99 -14.60
C GLU A 67 -16.71 -19.49 -13.17
N VAL A 68 -15.53 -19.21 -12.63
CA VAL A 68 -15.14 -19.58 -11.27
C VAL A 68 -14.48 -18.41 -10.55
N VAL A 69 -14.88 -18.19 -9.29
CA VAL A 69 -14.21 -17.28 -8.37
C VAL A 69 -13.20 -18.07 -7.54
N VAL A 70 -11.93 -17.67 -7.57
CA VAL A 70 -10.85 -18.26 -6.78
C VAL A 70 -10.60 -17.36 -5.57
N ALA A 71 -10.96 -17.83 -4.38
CA ALA A 71 -10.73 -17.13 -3.11
C ALA A 71 -9.40 -17.59 -2.49
N VAL A 72 -8.45 -16.67 -2.34
CA VAL A 72 -7.16 -16.92 -1.69
C VAL A 72 -7.34 -16.77 -0.18
N LEU A 73 -7.42 -17.91 0.51
CA LEU A 73 -7.68 -17.97 1.95
C LEU A 73 -6.41 -17.79 2.77
N SER A 74 -6.43 -16.74 3.57
CA SER A 74 -5.49 -16.39 4.64
C SER A 74 -6.27 -15.89 5.85
N GLU A 75 -5.62 -15.74 7.00
CA GLU A 75 -6.26 -15.14 8.19
C GLU A 75 -6.82 -13.74 7.85
N ARG A 76 -6.07 -12.99 7.04
CA ARG A 76 -6.38 -11.63 6.61
C ARG A 76 -7.56 -11.57 5.64
N TYR A 77 -7.65 -12.53 4.73
CA TYR A 77 -8.79 -12.66 3.83
C TYR A 77 -10.08 -12.93 4.60
N LEU A 78 -10.04 -13.83 5.58
CA LEU A 78 -11.20 -14.19 6.42
C LEU A 78 -11.70 -13.03 7.30
N HIS A 79 -10.82 -12.12 7.71
CA HIS A 79 -11.17 -10.95 8.52
C HIS A 79 -11.58 -9.71 7.68
N SER A 80 -11.42 -9.76 6.36
CA SER A 80 -11.77 -8.65 5.47
C SER A 80 -13.29 -8.50 5.27
N THR A 81 -13.81 -7.26 5.39
CA THR A 81 -15.24 -6.97 5.17
C THR A 81 -15.66 -7.23 3.71
N TYR A 82 -14.78 -6.90 2.76
CA TYR A 82 -15.02 -7.10 1.33
C TYR A 82 -14.84 -8.56 0.90
N GLY A 83 -13.82 -9.28 1.38
CA GLY A 83 -13.67 -10.71 1.09
C GLY A 83 -14.90 -11.52 1.54
N LYS A 84 -15.49 -11.19 2.71
CA LYS A 84 -16.77 -11.77 3.15
C LYS A 84 -17.91 -11.50 2.17
N LEU A 85 -18.06 -10.28 1.66
CA LEU A 85 -19.11 -9.94 0.70
C LEU A 85 -18.89 -10.62 -0.66
N GLU A 86 -17.63 -10.76 -1.10
CA GLU A 86 -17.23 -11.30 -2.40
C GLU A 86 -17.51 -12.81 -2.52
N TRP A 87 -17.00 -13.63 -1.59
CA TRP A 87 -17.29 -15.07 -1.65
C TRP A 87 -18.75 -15.36 -1.31
N GLN A 88 -19.40 -14.55 -0.48
CA GLN A 88 -20.85 -14.69 -0.24
C GLN A 88 -21.68 -14.33 -1.46
N ALA A 89 -21.24 -13.39 -2.31
CA ALA A 89 -21.89 -13.07 -3.57
C ALA A 89 -21.68 -14.19 -4.60
N ALA A 90 -20.47 -14.75 -4.66
CA ALA A 90 -20.18 -15.93 -5.50
C ALA A 90 -21.02 -17.15 -5.08
N LEU A 91 -21.13 -17.41 -3.77
CA LEU A 91 -21.95 -18.49 -3.21
C LEU A 91 -23.45 -18.28 -3.45
N ARG A 92 -23.94 -17.05 -3.35
CA ARG A 92 -25.35 -16.70 -3.67
C ARG A 92 -25.67 -16.77 -5.16
N ALA A 93 -24.67 -16.65 -6.02
CA ALA A 93 -24.82 -16.77 -7.47
C ALA A 93 -24.92 -18.23 -7.96
N ASP A 94 -24.78 -19.22 -7.06
CA ASP A 94 -25.00 -20.66 -7.30
C ASP A 94 -25.88 -21.28 -6.18
N PRO A 95 -27.19 -20.93 -6.12
CA PRO A 95 -28.10 -21.38 -5.05
C PRO A 95 -28.45 -22.87 -5.12
N ASP A 96 -28.25 -23.50 -6.29
CA ASP A 96 -28.67 -24.87 -6.58
C ASP A 96 -27.63 -25.93 -6.16
N GLY A 97 -26.50 -25.50 -5.57
CA GLY A 97 -25.54 -26.38 -4.90
C GLY A 97 -24.65 -27.20 -5.83
N THR A 98 -24.38 -26.72 -7.05
CA THR A 98 -23.46 -27.41 -7.95
C THR A 98 -21.99 -27.26 -7.55
N GLY A 99 -21.66 -26.31 -6.68
CA GLY A 99 -20.38 -26.26 -5.95
C GLY A 99 -19.18 -25.82 -6.78
N ASN A 100 -19.41 -25.39 -8.03
CA ASN A 100 -18.32 -25.14 -8.99
C ASN A 100 -17.97 -23.66 -9.15
N LYS A 101 -18.81 -22.73 -8.67
CA LYS A 101 -18.57 -21.29 -8.87
C LYS A 101 -17.55 -20.68 -7.91
N LEU A 102 -17.23 -21.33 -6.80
CA LEU A 102 -16.26 -20.86 -5.81
C LEU A 102 -15.21 -21.94 -5.52
N VAL A 103 -13.95 -21.66 -5.86
CA VAL A 103 -12.79 -22.47 -5.50
C VAL A 103 -12.01 -21.72 -4.43
N THR A 104 -11.64 -22.42 -3.35
CA THR A 104 -10.85 -21.83 -2.26
C THR A 104 -9.42 -22.37 -2.29
N VAL A 105 -8.43 -21.50 -2.13
CA VAL A 105 -7.01 -21.85 -2.11
C VAL A 105 -6.42 -21.36 -0.79
N ARG A 106 -6.06 -22.28 0.10
CA ARG A 106 -5.49 -21.97 1.40
C ARG A 106 -3.98 -21.79 1.29
N VAL A 107 -3.51 -20.59 1.61
CA VAL A 107 -2.09 -20.19 1.48
C VAL A 107 -1.41 -19.95 2.84
N GLU A 108 -2.21 -19.84 3.90
CA GLU A 108 -1.79 -19.67 5.29
C GLU A 108 -2.59 -20.64 6.18
N ASP A 109 -1.98 -21.13 7.26
CA ASP A 109 -2.68 -21.99 8.22
C ASP A 109 -3.57 -21.13 9.13
N CYS A 110 -4.82 -20.95 8.70
CA CYS A 110 -5.83 -20.16 9.41
C CYS A 110 -7.08 -21.01 9.73
N PRO A 111 -7.76 -20.78 10.87
CA PRO A 111 -9.03 -21.41 11.17
C PRO A 111 -10.11 -20.93 10.18
N ILE A 112 -10.60 -21.85 9.35
CA ILE A 112 -11.71 -21.58 8.41
C ILE A 112 -13.01 -21.92 9.13
N ASP A 113 -13.74 -20.89 9.57
CA ASP A 113 -15.02 -21.03 10.25
C ASP A 113 -16.23 -20.75 9.34
N GLY A 114 -17.41 -21.22 9.75
CA GLY A 114 -18.69 -20.91 9.10
C GLY A 114 -18.91 -21.63 7.76
N LEU A 115 -19.59 -20.98 6.81
CA LEU A 115 -19.99 -21.60 5.53
C LEU A 115 -18.79 -22.05 4.69
N LEU A 116 -17.65 -21.34 4.76
CA LEU A 116 -16.43 -21.72 4.04
C LEU A 116 -15.82 -23.05 4.53
N ALA A 117 -16.07 -23.46 5.78
CA ALA A 117 -15.61 -24.75 6.31
C ALA A 117 -16.28 -25.95 5.60
N THR A 118 -17.40 -25.71 4.92
CA THR A 118 -18.12 -26.74 4.15
C THR A 118 -17.62 -26.88 2.72
N ILE A 119 -16.73 -25.98 2.26
CA ILE A 119 -16.18 -25.95 0.91
C ILE A 119 -14.79 -26.58 0.92
N THR A 120 -14.51 -27.49 -0.03
CA THR A 120 -13.19 -28.10 -0.15
C THR A 120 -12.18 -27.06 -0.66
N TYR A 121 -11.03 -26.96 0.01
CA TYR A 121 -9.96 -26.05 -0.37
C TYR A 121 -8.75 -26.78 -0.96
N VAL A 122 -8.02 -26.08 -1.83
CA VAL A 122 -6.68 -26.47 -2.27
C VAL A 122 -5.68 -26.00 -1.22
N ASP A 123 -4.98 -26.93 -0.59
CA ASP A 123 -4.03 -26.61 0.48
C ASP A 123 -2.59 -26.46 -0.04
N LEU A 124 -2.09 -25.22 0.04
CA LEU A 124 -0.73 -24.85 -0.32
C LEU A 124 0.13 -24.51 0.91
N VAL A 125 -0.43 -24.65 2.12
CA VAL A 125 0.31 -24.43 3.36
C VAL A 125 1.52 -25.36 3.43
N GLY A 126 2.69 -24.80 3.69
CA GLY A 126 3.95 -25.55 3.82
C GLY A 126 4.54 -26.09 2.50
N VAL A 127 3.95 -25.78 1.34
CA VAL A 127 4.52 -26.17 0.05
C VAL A 127 5.61 -25.18 -0.36
N THR A 128 6.86 -25.65 -0.43
CA THR A 128 8.01 -24.81 -0.77
C THR A 128 8.47 -24.96 -2.22
N ASP A 129 8.07 -26.03 -2.91
CA ASP A 129 8.42 -26.30 -4.30
C ASP A 129 7.37 -25.69 -5.27
N PRO A 130 7.75 -24.74 -6.15
CA PRO A 130 6.83 -24.13 -7.12
C PRO A 130 6.16 -25.15 -8.05
N ALA A 131 6.87 -26.20 -8.49
CA ALA A 131 6.32 -27.19 -9.42
C ALA A 131 5.23 -28.03 -8.75
N GLN A 132 5.44 -28.41 -7.49
CA GLN A 132 4.45 -29.10 -6.67
C GLN A 132 3.22 -28.22 -6.40
N ALA A 133 3.43 -26.95 -6.01
CA ALA A 133 2.33 -26.00 -5.78
C ALA A 133 1.47 -25.84 -7.04
N ARG A 134 2.13 -25.60 -8.19
CA ARG A 134 1.47 -25.47 -9.49
C ARG A 134 0.62 -26.69 -9.83
N GLY A 135 1.18 -27.90 -9.69
CA GLY A 135 0.47 -29.15 -9.96
C GLY A 135 -0.80 -29.27 -9.12
N ARG A 136 -0.69 -29.03 -7.81
CA ARG A 136 -1.82 -29.11 -6.88
C ARG A 136 -2.97 -28.17 -7.25
N VAL A 137 -2.67 -26.92 -7.59
CA VAL A 137 -3.71 -25.95 -7.92
C VAL A 137 -4.36 -26.27 -9.27
N LEU A 138 -3.56 -26.54 -10.31
CA LEU A 138 -4.11 -26.81 -11.64
C LEU A 138 -4.91 -28.11 -11.70
N ASP A 139 -4.47 -29.16 -11.00
CA ASP A 139 -5.21 -30.43 -10.96
C ASP A 139 -6.55 -30.25 -10.25
N ARG A 140 -6.58 -29.58 -9.09
CA ARG A 140 -7.84 -29.34 -8.35
C ARG A 140 -8.80 -28.41 -9.08
N ILE A 141 -8.28 -27.42 -9.79
CA ILE A 141 -9.12 -26.54 -10.62
C ILE A 141 -9.73 -27.29 -11.80
N ARG A 142 -8.98 -28.19 -12.45
CA ARG A 142 -9.53 -29.06 -13.50
C ARG A 142 -10.62 -29.98 -12.95
N GLU A 143 -10.41 -30.57 -11.77
CA GLU A 143 -11.42 -31.41 -11.11
C GLU A 143 -12.68 -30.63 -10.75
N ALA A 144 -12.55 -29.36 -10.34
CA ALA A 144 -13.67 -28.47 -10.05
C ALA A 144 -14.45 -28.09 -11.32
N LEU A 145 -13.76 -27.78 -12.43
CA LEU A 145 -14.39 -27.48 -13.72
C LEU A 145 -15.08 -28.72 -14.32
N ASP A 146 -14.46 -29.91 -14.21
CA ASP A 146 -15.00 -31.17 -14.74
C ASP A 146 -16.09 -31.78 -13.84
N GLY A 147 -16.32 -31.21 -12.64
CA GLY A 147 -17.29 -31.70 -11.64
C GLY A 147 -16.98 -33.11 -11.12
N ARG A 148 -15.77 -33.64 -11.34
CA ARG A 148 -15.39 -35.02 -11.01
C ARG A 148 -13.89 -35.19 -10.79
N ALA A 149 -13.49 -35.52 -9.56
CA ALA A 149 -12.12 -35.89 -9.22
C ALA A 149 -11.80 -37.37 -9.54
N LYS A 150 -11.82 -37.76 -10.82
CA LYS A 150 -11.42 -39.13 -11.22
C LYS A 150 -9.90 -39.17 -11.46
N PRO A 151 -9.12 -39.94 -10.68
CA PRO A 151 -7.68 -40.01 -10.86
C PRO A 151 -7.32 -40.53 -12.26
N MET A 152 -6.32 -39.89 -12.90
CA MET A 152 -5.84 -40.27 -14.23
C MET A 152 -5.17 -41.65 -14.27
N ARG A 153 -4.65 -42.11 -13.12
CA ARG A 153 -4.20 -43.49 -12.90
C ARG A 153 -5.31 -44.29 -12.27
N GLN A 154 -5.51 -45.51 -12.75
CA GLN A 154 -6.41 -46.46 -12.10
C GLN A 154 -5.97 -46.62 -10.63
N PRO A 155 -6.87 -46.40 -9.65
CA PRO A 155 -6.56 -46.72 -8.27
C PRO A 155 -6.18 -48.19 -8.18
N ALA A 156 -5.13 -48.50 -7.41
CA ALA A 156 -4.79 -49.89 -7.13
C ALA A 156 -6.00 -50.58 -6.47
N PHE A 157 -6.19 -51.86 -6.76
CA PHE A 157 -7.15 -52.66 -6.01
C PHE A 157 -6.76 -52.64 -4.52
N PRO A 158 -7.70 -52.47 -3.58
CA PRO A 158 -7.37 -52.49 -2.15
C PRO A 158 -6.54 -53.74 -1.83
N HIS A 159 -5.40 -53.56 -1.15
CA HIS A 159 -4.41 -54.60 -0.82
C HIS A 159 -3.41 -55.04 -1.91
N HIS A 160 -3.27 -54.29 -3.01
CA HIS A 160 -2.15 -54.46 -3.95
C HIS A 160 -1.30 -53.19 -4.13
N PRO A 161 0.03 -53.32 -4.29
CA PRO A 161 0.87 -52.19 -4.69
C PRO A 161 0.49 -51.73 -6.10
N ALA A 162 0.52 -50.41 -6.32
CA ALA A 162 0.13 -49.82 -7.60
C ALA A 162 1.03 -50.29 -8.75
N ASP A 163 0.42 -50.75 -9.85
CA ASP A 163 1.13 -51.18 -11.07
C ASP A 163 1.65 -49.94 -11.84
N PRO A 164 2.97 -49.83 -12.11
CA PRO A 164 3.56 -48.68 -12.79
C PRO A 164 3.14 -48.52 -14.27
N ALA A 165 2.48 -49.50 -14.89
CA ALA A 165 2.22 -49.49 -16.34
C ALA A 165 0.80 -49.05 -16.79
N GLY A 166 -0.13 -48.74 -15.89
CA GLY A 166 -1.51 -48.40 -16.24
C GLY A 166 -1.75 -46.92 -16.55
N VAL A 167 -1.49 -46.47 -17.78
CA VAL A 167 -1.87 -45.12 -18.26
C VAL A 167 -2.92 -45.24 -19.37
N LEU A 168 -4.13 -44.71 -19.15
CA LEU A 168 -5.06 -44.42 -20.25
C LEU A 168 -4.60 -43.11 -20.91
N ALA A 169 -4.20 -43.17 -22.18
CA ALA A 169 -3.72 -42.02 -22.93
C ALA A 169 -4.84 -40.96 -23.12
N ALA A 170 -4.57 -39.73 -22.68
CA ALA A 170 -5.35 -38.55 -23.05
C ALA A 170 -5.05 -38.13 -24.50
N PRO A 171 -6.00 -37.54 -25.25
CA PRO A 171 -5.73 -37.09 -26.61
C PRO A 171 -4.71 -35.94 -26.60
N ALA A 172 -3.76 -36.00 -27.54
CA ALA A 172 -2.69 -35.02 -27.67
C ALA A 172 -3.24 -33.64 -28.06
N ALA A 173 -3.07 -32.66 -27.16
CA ALA A 173 -3.27 -31.25 -27.48
C ALA A 173 -2.13 -30.77 -28.41
N GLY A 174 -2.49 -30.21 -29.56
CA GLY A 174 -1.54 -29.66 -30.55
C GLY A 174 -0.75 -28.45 -30.04
N PRO A 175 0.32 -28.05 -30.74
CA PRO A 175 1.23 -27.00 -30.28
C PRO A 175 0.54 -25.63 -30.24
N PRO A 176 0.80 -24.80 -29.20
CA PRO A 176 0.19 -23.48 -29.11
C PRO A 176 0.76 -22.53 -30.17
N ALA A 177 -0.13 -21.83 -30.86
CA ALA A 177 0.19 -20.73 -31.78
C ALA A 177 0.71 -19.50 -31.01
N PRO A 178 1.54 -18.63 -31.62
CA PRO A 178 2.17 -17.51 -30.93
C PRO A 178 1.14 -16.44 -30.56
N ARG A 179 1.01 -16.14 -29.26
CA ARG A 179 0.07 -15.14 -28.71
C ARG A 179 0.79 -13.80 -28.51
N ARG A 180 0.16 -12.71 -28.96
CA ARG A 180 0.57 -11.33 -28.66
C ARG A 180 0.20 -10.98 -27.21
N ALA A 181 1.19 -10.56 -26.44
CA ALA A 181 1.15 -10.34 -25.00
C ALA A 181 0.21 -9.20 -24.55
N ARG A 182 -0.65 -9.47 -23.57
CA ARG A 182 -0.95 -8.48 -22.52
C ARG A 182 0.27 -8.43 -21.59
N ARG A 183 0.45 -7.33 -20.84
CA ARG A 183 1.63 -7.11 -19.98
C ARG A 183 1.67 -8.09 -18.80
N THR A 184 1.97 -9.36 -19.06
CA THR A 184 2.42 -10.32 -18.06
C THR A 184 3.81 -9.84 -17.60
N PRO A 185 4.12 -9.78 -16.29
CA PRO A 185 5.43 -9.36 -15.81
C PRO A 185 6.55 -10.18 -16.46
N ILE A 186 7.67 -9.53 -16.80
CA ILE A 186 8.78 -10.14 -17.55
C ILE A 186 9.41 -11.32 -16.79
N ASN A 187 9.23 -11.38 -15.46
CA ASN A 187 9.69 -12.46 -14.59
C ASN A 187 8.53 -13.01 -13.74
N PRO A 188 8.49 -14.34 -13.48
CA PRO A 188 7.52 -14.93 -12.56
C PRO A 188 7.73 -14.38 -11.13
N PRO A 189 6.65 -14.16 -10.35
CA PRO A 189 6.78 -13.75 -8.96
C PRO A 189 7.53 -14.85 -8.16
N PRO A 190 8.45 -14.48 -7.25
CA PRO A 190 9.22 -15.44 -6.49
C PRO A 190 8.34 -16.29 -5.55
N PHE A 191 8.60 -17.60 -5.51
CA PHE A 191 7.91 -18.58 -4.67
C PHE A 191 8.92 -19.44 -3.88
N PRO A 192 8.72 -19.69 -2.58
CA PRO A 192 7.67 -19.15 -1.71
C PRO A 192 7.93 -17.67 -1.34
N PRO A 193 6.90 -16.88 -0.99
CA PRO A 193 7.03 -15.44 -0.71
C PRO A 193 7.90 -15.12 0.53
N ALA A 194 8.26 -16.13 1.32
CA ALA A 194 9.16 -16.04 2.48
C ALA A 194 10.65 -16.29 2.15
N ALA A 195 11.01 -16.53 0.88
CA ALA A 195 12.41 -16.46 0.45
C ALA A 195 12.86 -14.99 0.54
N THR A 196 13.18 -14.57 1.76
CA THR A 196 13.84 -13.32 2.10
C THR A 196 15.03 -13.20 1.15
N ALA A 197 14.95 -12.29 0.18
CA ALA A 197 16.09 -12.01 -0.67
C ALA A 197 17.30 -11.81 0.24
N ALA A 198 18.38 -12.56 -0.02
CA ALA A 198 19.59 -12.50 0.78
C ALA A 198 19.95 -11.01 0.99
N PRO A 199 20.20 -10.58 2.22
CA PRO A 199 20.25 -9.16 2.55
C PRO A 199 21.43 -8.51 1.82
N VAL A 200 21.12 -7.84 0.72
CA VAL A 200 22.10 -7.09 -0.06
C VAL A 200 22.37 -5.79 0.67
N SER A 201 23.63 -5.51 0.97
CA SER A 201 24.05 -4.20 1.45
C SER A 201 23.59 -3.13 0.44
N ARG A 202 22.70 -2.22 0.85
CA ARG A 202 22.23 -1.13 0.00
C ARG A 202 23.06 0.12 0.23
N GLY A 203 23.64 0.65 -0.82
CA GLY A 203 24.32 1.95 -0.77
C GLY A 203 23.37 3.15 -0.87
N THR A 204 22.14 2.93 -1.35
CA THR A 204 21.17 4.00 -1.65
C THR A 204 19.72 3.55 -1.45
N LEU A 205 18.84 4.51 -1.19
CA LEU A 205 17.40 4.37 -1.10
C LEU A 205 16.74 5.50 -1.91
N THR A 206 15.70 5.21 -2.67
CA THR A 206 14.94 6.24 -3.40
C THR A 206 13.53 6.43 -2.84
N VAL A 207 13.16 7.68 -2.58
CA VAL A 207 11.84 8.06 -2.07
C VAL A 207 11.17 8.98 -3.10
N LEU A 208 10.03 8.55 -3.63
CA LEU A 208 9.16 9.42 -4.42
C LEU A 208 8.20 10.12 -3.46
N GLN A 209 8.35 11.43 -3.33
CA GLN A 209 7.40 12.27 -2.60
C GLN A 209 6.48 12.96 -3.59
N VAL A 210 5.18 12.73 -3.48
CA VAL A 210 4.17 13.38 -4.33
C VAL A 210 3.47 14.46 -3.52
N ALA A 211 3.31 15.65 -4.12
CA ALA A 211 2.52 16.71 -3.54
C ALA A 211 1.06 16.26 -3.39
N GLY A 212 0.31 16.89 -2.49
CA GLY A 212 -1.11 16.61 -2.39
C GLY A 212 -1.82 16.79 -3.73
N PRO A 213 -2.43 15.74 -4.31
CA PRO A 213 -3.06 15.82 -5.63
C PRO A 213 -4.29 16.73 -5.66
N ARG A 214 -4.88 17.04 -4.49
CA ARG A 214 -6.04 17.94 -4.33
C ARG A 214 -7.19 17.62 -5.29
N PHE A 215 -7.60 16.36 -5.34
CA PHE A 215 -8.76 15.97 -6.16
C PHE A 215 -10.00 16.75 -5.70
N GLY A 216 -10.69 17.38 -6.65
CA GLY A 216 -11.85 18.22 -6.39
C GLY A 216 -11.92 19.47 -7.27
N ARG A 217 -12.91 20.33 -7.00
CA ARG A 217 -13.08 21.62 -7.71
C ARG A 217 -12.27 22.71 -7.01
N GLY A 218 -10.95 22.67 -7.17
CA GLY A 218 -10.00 23.71 -6.70
C GLY A 218 -9.53 24.64 -7.82
N MET A 219 -8.55 25.52 -7.53
CA MET A 219 -7.85 26.27 -8.57
C MET A 219 -6.99 25.31 -9.40
N ILE A 220 -7.56 24.78 -10.48
CA ILE A 220 -6.84 23.97 -11.47
C ILE A 220 -6.08 24.94 -12.37
N ALA A 221 -4.75 24.89 -12.33
CA ALA A 221 -3.93 25.63 -13.29
C ALA A 221 -4.28 25.15 -14.72
N PRO A 222 -4.37 26.04 -15.73
CA PRO A 222 -4.68 25.64 -17.11
C PRO A 222 -3.72 24.52 -17.58
N GLY A 223 -4.27 23.39 -18.03
CA GLY A 223 -3.48 22.22 -18.46
C GLY A 223 -3.02 21.28 -17.34
N ALA A 224 -3.43 21.48 -16.09
CA ALA A 224 -3.17 20.52 -15.03
C ALA A 224 -4.07 19.27 -15.16
N PRO A 225 -3.54 18.05 -14.94
CA PRO A 225 -4.29 16.81 -14.96
C PRO A 225 -5.37 16.89 -13.89
N VAL A 226 -6.59 16.57 -14.30
CA VAL A 226 -7.79 16.75 -13.48
C VAL A 226 -8.24 15.42 -12.90
N THR A 227 -7.80 14.31 -13.52
CA THR A 227 -8.20 12.96 -13.12
C THR A 227 -7.04 12.17 -12.50
N PRO A 228 -7.34 11.16 -11.67
CA PRO A 228 -6.35 10.23 -11.13
C PRO A 228 -5.44 9.61 -12.20
N GLY A 229 -6.04 9.16 -13.32
CA GLY A 229 -5.32 8.49 -14.40
C GLY A 229 -4.35 9.42 -15.13
N GLU A 230 -4.80 10.64 -15.48
CA GLU A 230 -3.92 11.63 -16.12
C GLU A 230 -2.74 12.00 -15.23
N LEU A 231 -2.95 12.14 -13.91
CA LEU A 231 -1.86 12.46 -13.00
C LEU A 231 -0.86 11.31 -12.88
N GLN A 232 -1.34 10.06 -12.84
CA GLN A 232 -0.49 8.87 -12.88
C GLN A 232 0.35 8.80 -14.15
N GLU A 233 -0.28 9.03 -15.31
CA GLU A 233 0.41 8.99 -16.61
C GLU A 233 1.51 10.05 -16.71
N HIS A 234 1.23 11.29 -16.28
CA HIS A 234 2.25 12.34 -16.26
C HIS A 234 3.42 12.01 -15.33
N LEU A 235 3.14 11.59 -14.08
CA LEU A 235 4.20 11.24 -13.13
C LEU A 235 5.04 10.06 -13.62
N MET A 236 4.41 9.05 -14.22
CA MET A 236 5.11 7.89 -14.78
C MET A 236 5.93 8.25 -16.01
N GLY A 237 5.44 9.18 -16.83
CA GLY A 237 6.18 9.74 -17.97
C GLY A 237 7.48 10.42 -17.51
N ASP A 238 7.37 11.32 -16.53
CA ASP A 238 8.53 12.01 -15.94
C ASP A 238 9.53 11.04 -15.31
N LEU A 239 9.05 10.07 -14.53
CA LEU A 239 9.91 9.03 -13.94
C LEU A 239 10.60 8.17 -14.99
N THR A 240 9.90 7.83 -16.07
CA THR A 240 10.49 7.04 -17.16
C THR A 240 11.65 7.80 -17.81
N LEU A 241 11.54 9.11 -17.97
CA LEU A 241 12.64 9.95 -18.48
C LEU A 241 13.82 9.94 -17.52
N LEU A 242 13.61 10.17 -16.23
CA LEU A 242 14.68 10.12 -15.22
C LEU A 242 15.36 8.74 -15.18
N MET A 243 14.59 7.66 -15.32
CA MET A 243 15.12 6.30 -15.35
C MET A 243 15.94 6.02 -16.60
N ASN A 244 15.58 6.59 -17.76
CA ASN A 244 16.40 6.52 -18.97
C ASN A 244 17.74 7.24 -18.80
N ASP A 245 17.77 8.28 -17.95
CA ASP A 245 18.98 9.01 -17.57
C ASP A 245 19.76 8.31 -16.43
N GLY A 246 19.38 7.08 -16.05
CA GLY A 246 20.07 6.26 -15.06
C GLY A 246 19.67 6.51 -13.62
N VAL A 247 18.64 7.32 -13.36
CA VAL A 247 18.11 7.51 -12.00
C VAL A 247 17.38 6.23 -11.54
N PRO A 248 17.67 5.71 -10.33
CA PRO A 248 17.03 4.47 -9.86
C PRO A 248 15.51 4.63 -9.68
N ARG A 249 14.78 3.52 -9.84
CA ARG A 249 13.34 3.46 -9.56
C ARG A 249 13.06 3.80 -8.09
N PRO A 250 11.88 4.36 -7.75
CA PRO A 250 11.48 4.59 -6.36
C PRO A 250 11.39 3.29 -5.55
N ASP A 251 11.92 3.29 -4.33
CA ASP A 251 11.75 2.19 -3.36
C ASP A 251 10.57 2.41 -2.41
N LEU A 252 10.18 3.67 -2.20
CA LEU A 252 9.16 4.12 -1.25
C LEU A 252 8.36 5.28 -1.87
N LEU A 253 7.03 5.25 -1.73
CA LEU A 253 6.13 6.33 -2.13
C LEU A 253 5.57 7.02 -0.88
N VAL A 254 5.69 8.36 -0.83
CA VAL A 254 5.17 9.17 0.28
C VAL A 254 4.26 10.27 -0.26
N VAL A 255 3.06 10.38 0.30
CA VAL A 255 2.12 11.48 0.03
C VAL A 255 1.78 12.18 1.33
N ALA A 256 2.31 13.40 1.49
CA ALA A 256 2.29 14.15 2.74
C ALA A 256 0.98 14.95 2.95
N GLY A 257 -0.17 14.35 2.65
CA GLY A 257 -1.50 14.97 2.81
C GLY A 257 -1.97 15.79 1.62
N ASN A 258 -3.12 16.46 1.80
CA ASN A 258 -3.84 17.22 0.77
C ASN A 258 -4.22 16.35 -0.44
N LEU A 259 -4.70 15.13 -0.17
CA LEU A 259 -5.21 14.20 -1.18
C LEU A 259 -6.43 14.76 -1.92
N THR A 260 -7.29 15.42 -1.16
CA THR A 260 -8.55 15.99 -1.62
C THR A 260 -8.50 17.51 -1.58
N GLU A 261 -9.48 18.19 -2.18
CA GLU A 261 -9.64 19.65 -2.05
C GLU A 261 -10.55 20.02 -0.87
N SER A 262 -11.53 19.18 -0.55
CA SER A 262 -12.56 19.46 0.46
C SER A 262 -12.89 18.29 1.40
N GLY A 263 -12.23 17.14 1.24
CA GLY A 263 -12.49 15.95 2.03
C GLY A 263 -13.84 15.29 1.73
N SER A 264 -14.34 15.38 0.50
CA SER A 264 -15.60 14.72 0.13
C SER A 264 -15.39 13.22 -0.20
N PRO A 265 -16.43 12.36 -0.06
CA PRO A 265 -16.31 10.93 -0.37
C PRO A 265 -15.85 10.63 -1.80
N ARG A 266 -16.31 11.43 -2.77
CA ARG A 266 -15.91 11.27 -4.18
C ARG A 266 -14.44 11.60 -4.37
N GLU A 267 -13.95 12.69 -3.78
CA GLU A 267 -12.55 13.08 -3.87
C GLU A 267 -11.63 12.03 -3.21
N PHE A 268 -12.07 11.41 -2.12
CA PHE A 268 -11.34 10.29 -1.52
C PHE A 268 -11.35 9.04 -2.40
N SER A 269 -12.42 8.76 -3.14
CA SER A 269 -12.44 7.66 -4.12
C SER A 269 -11.46 7.91 -5.28
N ASP A 270 -11.38 9.15 -5.76
CA ASP A 270 -10.38 9.58 -6.74
C ASP A 270 -8.94 9.45 -6.17
N ALA A 271 -8.73 9.87 -4.93
CA ALA A 271 -7.45 9.72 -4.23
C ALA A 271 -7.02 8.27 -4.05
N LEU A 272 -7.94 7.38 -3.67
CA LEU A 272 -7.66 5.95 -3.54
C LEU A 272 -7.26 5.34 -4.88
N THR A 273 -7.99 5.69 -5.95
CA THR A 273 -7.69 5.26 -7.33
C THR A 273 -6.29 5.72 -7.74
N PHE A 274 -5.95 6.98 -7.42
CA PHE A 274 -4.64 7.55 -7.69
C PHE A 274 -3.52 6.80 -6.95
N LEU A 275 -3.65 6.64 -5.64
CA LEU A 275 -2.63 6.03 -4.77
C LEU A 275 -2.38 4.56 -5.12
N THR A 276 -3.47 3.79 -5.28
CA THR A 276 -3.38 2.36 -5.60
C THR A 276 -2.79 2.13 -7.00
N GLY A 277 -3.28 2.87 -8.01
CA GLY A 277 -2.76 2.74 -9.37
C GLY A 277 -1.31 3.20 -9.49
N LEU A 278 -0.92 4.29 -8.83
CA LEU A 278 0.48 4.75 -8.85
C LEU A 278 1.40 3.73 -8.18
N ARG A 279 1.00 3.18 -7.03
CA ARG A 279 1.75 2.10 -6.35
C ARG A 279 1.97 0.91 -7.29
N VAL A 280 0.91 0.44 -7.95
CA VAL A 280 0.98 -0.71 -8.88
C VAL A 280 1.89 -0.40 -10.07
N LEU A 281 1.75 0.78 -10.67
CA LEU A 281 2.59 1.20 -11.80
C LEU A 281 4.09 1.27 -11.41
N LEU A 282 4.39 1.64 -10.16
CA LEU A 282 5.76 1.65 -9.63
C LEU A 282 6.25 0.25 -9.21
N GLY A 283 5.37 -0.75 -9.15
CA GLY A 283 5.69 -2.09 -8.66
C GLY A 283 6.02 -2.13 -7.17
N LEU A 284 5.42 -1.23 -6.39
CA LEU A 284 5.66 -1.12 -4.95
C LEU A 284 4.70 -2.02 -4.16
N GLU A 285 5.20 -2.60 -3.07
CA GLU A 285 4.36 -3.35 -2.14
C GLU A 285 3.48 -2.41 -1.32
N PRO A 286 2.31 -2.87 -0.82
CA PRO A 286 1.39 -2.04 -0.02
C PRO A 286 2.06 -1.34 1.17
N HIS A 287 2.99 -2.00 1.87
CA HIS A 287 3.70 -1.42 3.01
C HIS A 287 4.76 -0.36 2.66
N ARG A 288 5.07 -0.19 1.36
CA ARG A 288 5.99 0.83 0.81
C ARG A 288 5.24 2.09 0.33
N LEU A 289 3.97 2.24 0.69
CA LEU A 289 3.19 3.45 0.49
C LEU A 289 2.90 4.11 1.84
N VAL A 290 3.29 5.38 1.99
CA VAL A 290 3.04 6.18 3.18
C VAL A 290 2.11 7.33 2.83
N VAL A 291 1.00 7.42 3.56
CA VAL A 291 0.00 8.46 3.40
C VAL A 291 -0.33 9.03 4.76
N VAL A 292 -0.34 10.36 4.86
CA VAL A 292 -0.71 11.11 6.07
C VAL A 292 -1.79 12.13 5.72
N PRO A 293 -2.67 12.52 6.65
CA PRO A 293 -3.70 13.50 6.35
C PRO A 293 -3.12 14.92 6.27
N GLY A 294 -3.68 15.74 5.38
CA GLY A 294 -3.43 17.17 5.31
C GLY A 294 -4.68 18.02 5.56
N PRO A 295 -4.54 19.36 5.66
CA PRO A 295 -5.65 20.28 5.91
C PRO A 295 -6.86 20.07 5.01
N ARG A 296 -6.62 19.72 3.75
CA ARG A 296 -7.67 19.53 2.75
C ARG A 296 -8.40 18.20 2.87
N ASP A 297 -7.84 17.25 3.61
CA ASP A 297 -8.43 15.94 3.87
C ASP A 297 -9.38 15.94 5.08
N VAL A 298 -9.49 17.07 5.77
CA VAL A 298 -10.45 17.25 6.86
C VAL A 298 -11.80 17.68 6.29
N THR A 299 -12.83 16.88 6.53
CA THR A 299 -14.19 17.20 6.10
C THR A 299 -14.82 18.25 7.03
N LEU A 300 -14.72 19.54 6.67
CA LEU A 300 -15.23 20.64 7.49
C LEU A 300 -16.74 20.52 7.77
N ALA A 301 -17.52 20.00 6.83
CA ALA A 301 -18.95 19.75 7.04
C ALA A 301 -19.21 18.69 8.14
N ALA A 302 -18.38 17.64 8.21
CA ALA A 302 -18.48 16.63 9.27
C ALA A 302 -18.04 17.20 10.62
N SER A 303 -17.00 18.05 10.65
CA SER A 303 -16.64 18.81 11.85
C SER A 303 -17.79 19.69 12.34
N ARG A 304 -18.42 20.47 11.45
CA ARG A 304 -19.57 21.32 11.81
C ARG A 304 -20.75 20.50 12.35
N ALA A 305 -21.06 19.38 11.69
CA ALA A 305 -22.14 18.49 12.13
C ALA A 305 -21.87 17.92 13.54
N TYR A 306 -20.63 17.49 13.82
CA TYR A 306 -20.25 17.01 15.15
C TYR A 306 -20.46 18.07 16.23
N PHE A 307 -20.03 19.31 15.99
CA PHE A 307 -20.22 20.40 16.95
C PHE A 307 -21.70 20.73 17.18
N ALA A 308 -22.52 20.69 16.13
CA ALA A 308 -23.96 20.89 16.25
C ALA A 308 -24.65 19.77 17.05
N THR A 309 -24.21 18.52 16.91
CA THR A 309 -24.69 17.40 17.73
C THR A 309 -24.30 17.58 19.19
N CYS A 310 -23.03 17.91 19.47
CA CYS A 310 -22.55 18.22 20.81
C CYS A 310 -23.34 19.36 21.48
N GLU A 311 -23.61 20.44 20.75
CA GLU A 311 -24.45 21.55 21.22
C GLU A 311 -25.88 21.11 21.53
N ALA A 312 -26.48 20.29 20.67
CA ALA A 312 -27.83 19.76 20.89
C ALA A 312 -27.93 18.83 22.12
N ASP A 313 -26.85 18.11 22.41
CA ASP A 313 -26.76 17.15 23.51
C ASP A 313 -26.22 17.78 24.82
N ASP A 314 -25.93 19.09 24.85
CA ASP A 314 -25.31 19.81 25.98
C ASP A 314 -23.98 19.18 26.45
N VAL A 315 -23.15 18.78 25.48
CA VAL A 315 -21.83 18.18 25.71
C VAL A 315 -20.75 18.99 25.00
N ASP A 316 -19.61 19.20 25.67
CA ASP A 316 -18.46 19.86 25.05
C ASP A 316 -17.79 18.96 23.97
N PRO A 317 -17.55 19.48 22.75
CA PRO A 317 -16.80 18.76 21.71
C PRO A 317 -15.40 18.36 22.20
N GLN A 318 -15.04 17.08 22.05
CA GLN A 318 -13.76 16.57 22.52
C GLN A 318 -12.71 16.46 21.40
N PRO A 319 -11.49 17.00 21.59
CA PRO A 319 -10.36 16.70 20.73
C PRO A 319 -10.11 15.17 20.66
N PRO A 320 -9.71 14.63 19.51
CA PRO A 320 -9.25 15.34 18.32
C PRO A 320 -10.37 15.68 17.31
N TYR A 321 -11.64 15.67 17.73
CA TYR A 321 -12.83 15.94 16.91
C TYR A 321 -13.00 14.92 15.77
N TRP A 322 -12.88 13.64 16.12
CA TRP A 322 -12.76 12.48 15.22
C TRP A 322 -13.65 12.47 13.96
N PRO A 323 -14.96 12.81 14.00
CA PRO A 323 -15.84 12.70 12.84
C PRO A 323 -15.36 13.45 11.58
N LYS A 324 -14.50 14.45 11.75
CA LYS A 324 -13.90 15.22 10.66
C LYS A 324 -13.01 14.38 9.73
N TRP A 325 -12.48 13.24 10.19
CA TRP A 325 -11.62 12.34 9.41
C TRP A 325 -12.34 11.08 8.93
N ARG A 326 -13.64 10.90 9.17
CA ARG A 326 -14.36 9.66 8.86
C ARG A 326 -14.17 9.14 7.42
N HIS A 327 -13.97 10.04 6.45
CA HIS A 327 -13.75 9.67 5.06
C HIS A 327 -12.28 9.37 4.77
N TYR A 328 -11.34 10.10 5.38
CA TYR A 328 -9.91 9.78 5.34
C TYR A 328 -9.63 8.42 6.00
N ALA A 329 -10.22 8.15 7.16
CA ALA A 329 -10.07 6.88 7.87
C ALA A 329 -10.55 5.71 7.00
N ARG A 330 -11.67 5.86 6.30
CA ARG A 330 -12.13 4.85 5.34
C ARG A 330 -11.13 4.62 4.20
N LEU A 331 -10.60 5.69 3.59
CA LEU A 331 -9.55 5.57 2.59
C LEU A 331 -8.32 4.83 3.17
N PHE A 332 -7.94 5.16 4.40
CA PHE A 332 -6.79 4.59 5.08
C PHE A 332 -6.97 3.08 5.31
N ASP A 333 -8.13 2.67 5.82
CA ASP A 333 -8.50 1.27 6.04
C ASP A 333 -8.49 0.49 4.72
N GLU A 334 -9.04 1.06 3.65
CA GLU A 334 -9.04 0.45 2.31
C GLU A 334 -7.63 0.33 1.73
N LEU A 335 -6.79 1.35 1.94
CA LEU A 335 -5.41 1.38 1.41
C LEU A 335 -4.49 0.37 2.10
N TYR A 336 -4.68 0.17 3.40
CA TYR A 336 -3.83 -0.67 4.25
C TYR A 336 -4.50 -1.96 4.70
N GLN A 337 -5.59 -2.35 4.03
CA GLN A 337 -6.33 -3.56 4.34
C GLN A 337 -5.41 -4.78 4.37
N GLY A 338 -5.41 -5.50 5.50
CA GLY A 338 -4.55 -6.66 5.73
C GLY A 338 -3.14 -6.35 6.26
N ILE A 339 -2.83 -5.10 6.61
CA ILE A 339 -1.58 -4.72 7.28
C ILE A 339 -1.87 -4.30 8.73
N GLU A 340 -1.63 -5.21 9.67
CA GLU A 340 -2.04 -5.09 11.08
C GLU A 340 -1.46 -3.86 11.81
N ASP A 341 -0.25 -3.43 11.45
CA ASP A 341 0.43 -2.32 12.14
C ASP A 341 0.01 -0.92 11.64
N ARG A 342 -0.95 -0.82 10.72
CA ARG A 342 -1.40 0.47 10.14
C ARG A 342 -2.69 0.92 10.80
N ILE A 343 -2.53 1.65 11.90
CA ILE A 343 -3.64 2.16 12.72
C ILE A 343 -3.89 3.64 12.42
N PHE A 344 -5.14 3.99 12.16
CA PHE A 344 -5.62 5.38 12.13
C PHE A 344 -7.06 5.42 12.67
N ASP A 345 -7.19 5.67 13.97
CA ASP A 345 -8.49 5.67 14.66
C ASP A 345 -8.63 6.89 15.60
N SER A 346 -9.72 6.93 16.38
CA SER A 346 -10.01 8.03 17.30
C SER A 346 -9.01 8.19 18.44
N GLU A 347 -8.35 7.11 18.86
CA GLU A 347 -7.35 7.13 19.95
C GLU A 347 -5.95 7.44 19.41
N GLN A 348 -5.65 6.96 18.20
CA GLN A 348 -4.38 7.17 17.53
C GLN A 348 -4.58 7.62 16.07
N PRO A 349 -4.95 8.89 15.84
CA PRO A 349 -5.10 9.45 14.48
C PRO A 349 -3.74 9.81 13.86
N TRP A 350 -2.72 8.97 14.08
CA TRP A 350 -1.37 9.07 13.51
C TRP A 350 -0.76 7.68 13.44
N THR A 351 0.22 7.48 12.56
CA THR A 351 0.71 6.13 12.26
C THR A 351 2.22 6.11 12.09
N LEU A 352 2.86 5.05 12.59
CA LEU A 352 4.26 4.74 12.29
C LEU A 352 4.29 3.75 11.13
N PHE A 353 5.16 3.97 10.16
CA PHE A 353 5.28 3.14 8.96
C PHE A 353 6.64 2.45 8.93
N PRO A 354 6.82 1.30 9.61
CA PRO A 354 8.00 0.47 9.43
C PRO A 354 8.03 -0.10 8.01
N VAL A 355 9.20 -0.08 7.37
CA VAL A 355 9.45 -0.69 6.06
C VAL A 355 10.65 -1.61 6.23
N PRO A 356 10.43 -2.84 6.75
CA PRO A 356 11.52 -3.64 7.31
C PRO A 356 12.53 -4.10 6.30
N ASP A 357 12.06 -4.49 5.12
CA ASP A 357 12.90 -4.79 3.98
C ASP A 357 13.84 -3.61 3.69
N LEU A 358 13.34 -2.37 3.70
CA LEU A 358 14.17 -1.18 3.51
C LEU A 358 15.00 -0.77 4.74
N ARG A 359 14.69 -1.30 5.94
CA ARG A 359 15.20 -0.81 7.24
C ARG A 359 14.98 0.70 7.39
N VAL A 360 13.81 1.13 7.01
CA VAL A 360 13.35 2.52 7.10
C VAL A 360 12.12 2.54 7.99
N VAL A 361 11.96 3.60 8.76
CA VAL A 361 10.71 3.90 9.42
C VAL A 361 10.26 5.30 9.04
N VAL A 362 8.98 5.48 8.73
CA VAL A 362 8.40 6.80 8.48
C VAL A 362 7.42 7.15 9.60
N ALA A 363 7.67 8.26 10.29
CA ALA A 363 6.72 8.84 11.23
C ALA A 363 5.65 9.62 10.45
N GLY A 364 4.46 9.05 10.32
CA GLY A 364 3.32 9.71 9.70
C GLY A 364 2.61 10.63 10.68
N LEU A 365 3.05 11.88 10.70
CA LEU A 365 2.60 12.89 11.65
C LEU A 365 1.31 13.53 11.14
N ASN A 366 0.23 13.37 11.90
CA ASN A 366 -1.01 14.08 11.64
C ASN A 366 -0.91 15.48 12.24
N SER A 367 -0.77 16.49 11.39
CA SER A 367 -0.68 17.90 11.78
C SER A 367 -2.03 18.62 11.76
N THR A 368 -3.13 17.88 11.58
CA THR A 368 -4.50 18.43 11.51
C THR A 368 -5.29 18.21 12.80
N ILE A 369 -4.61 17.89 13.92
CA ILE A 369 -5.23 17.53 15.20
C ILE A 369 -6.18 18.64 15.69
N ALA A 370 -5.72 19.89 15.68
CA ALA A 370 -6.54 21.04 16.10
C ALA A 370 -7.58 21.47 15.06
N LEU A 371 -7.45 21.07 13.79
CA LEU A 371 -8.22 21.63 12.69
C LEU A 371 -9.72 21.35 12.82
N THR A 372 -10.54 22.39 12.79
CA THR A 372 -12.00 22.30 12.76
C THR A 372 -12.62 23.18 11.65
N HIS A 373 -13.95 23.19 11.57
CA HIS A 373 -14.69 24.09 10.70
C HIS A 373 -14.57 25.58 11.07
N ARG A 374 -14.20 25.90 12.32
CA ARG A 374 -14.00 27.28 12.82
C ARG A 374 -12.69 27.85 12.28
N GLU A 375 -12.62 29.16 12.08
CA GLU A 375 -11.45 29.77 11.42
C GLU A 375 -10.24 29.83 12.34
N GLU A 376 -10.46 30.10 13.62
CA GLU A 376 -9.46 30.16 14.68
C GLU A 376 -8.71 28.83 14.90
N ASP A 377 -9.31 27.72 14.48
CA ASP A 377 -8.79 26.36 14.62
C ASP A 377 -8.00 25.89 13.38
N ARG A 378 -7.94 26.69 12.31
CA ARG A 378 -7.30 26.31 11.04
C ARG A 378 -5.79 26.53 11.05
N TYR A 379 -5.09 25.81 11.91
CA TYR A 379 -3.63 25.83 12.00
C TYR A 379 -3.05 24.41 12.16
N GLY A 380 -1.77 24.27 11.84
CA GLY A 380 -1.05 23.01 12.04
C GLY A 380 -0.78 22.75 13.51
N PHE A 381 -1.08 21.55 13.99
CA PHE A 381 -0.86 21.17 15.39
C PHE A 381 -0.65 19.66 15.51
N LEU A 382 0.40 19.25 16.24
CA LEU A 382 0.67 17.83 16.50
C LEU A 382 0.14 17.39 17.87
N GLY A 383 0.28 18.23 18.88
CA GLY A 383 -0.02 17.91 20.27
C GLY A 383 1.07 17.10 20.97
N GLU A 384 1.06 17.19 22.30
CA GLU A 384 2.06 16.55 23.16
C GLU A 384 1.97 15.01 23.12
N ALA A 385 0.76 14.45 23.10
CA ALA A 385 0.53 13.01 23.10
C ALA A 385 1.19 12.34 21.88
N GLN A 386 0.89 12.84 20.68
CA GLN A 386 1.51 12.37 19.43
C GLN A 386 3.03 12.56 19.44
N SER A 387 3.50 13.75 19.84
CA SER A 387 4.92 14.08 19.84
C SER A 387 5.73 13.15 20.75
N THR A 388 5.21 12.88 21.96
CA THR A 388 5.81 11.96 22.92
C THR A 388 5.76 10.52 22.43
N TRP A 389 4.63 10.10 21.86
CA TRP A 389 4.43 8.76 21.30
C TRP A 389 5.48 8.45 20.22
N PHE A 390 5.72 9.38 19.29
CA PHE A 390 6.74 9.22 18.26
C PHE A 390 8.16 9.28 18.83
N ALA A 391 8.44 10.20 19.74
CA ALA A 391 9.76 10.33 20.35
C ALA A 391 10.20 9.04 21.06
N GLN A 392 9.28 8.36 21.75
CA GLN A 392 9.55 7.08 22.39
C GLN A 392 9.80 5.98 21.36
N ARG A 393 8.92 5.82 20.36
CA ARG A 393 9.00 4.72 19.40
C ARG A 393 10.18 4.85 18.44
N LEU A 394 10.46 6.05 17.93
CA LEU A 394 11.59 6.31 17.03
C LEU A 394 12.94 6.04 17.68
N ARG A 395 13.02 6.05 19.03
CA ARG A 395 14.26 5.76 19.76
C ARG A 395 14.75 4.34 19.53
N HIS A 396 13.84 3.38 19.46
CA HIS A 396 14.20 1.99 19.16
C HIS A 396 14.81 1.86 17.76
N TYR A 397 14.20 2.50 16.77
CA TYR A 397 14.73 2.54 15.40
C TYR A 397 16.07 3.28 15.31
N GLN A 398 16.26 4.32 16.12
CA GLN A 398 17.54 5.03 16.21
C GLN A 398 18.64 4.13 16.76
N GLN A 399 18.37 3.40 17.84
CA GLN A 399 19.32 2.46 18.45
C GLN A 399 19.63 1.30 17.52
N SER A 400 18.67 0.86 16.70
CA SER A 400 18.85 -0.19 15.70
C SER A 400 19.50 0.29 14.40
N GLY A 401 19.86 1.58 14.28
CA GLY A 401 20.54 2.10 13.10
C GLY A 401 19.65 2.22 11.84
N TRP A 402 18.33 2.34 12.00
CA TRP A 402 17.38 2.50 10.89
C TRP A 402 17.25 3.97 10.47
N LEU A 403 17.09 4.24 9.18
CA LEU A 403 16.76 5.56 8.66
C LEU A 403 15.34 5.94 9.09
N ARG A 404 15.22 7.10 9.74
CA ARG A 404 13.97 7.63 10.31
C ARG A 404 13.52 8.84 9.51
N LEU A 405 12.47 8.68 8.74
CA LEU A 405 11.85 9.76 7.97
C LEU A 405 10.62 10.27 8.72
N GLY A 406 10.26 11.54 8.54
CA GLY A 406 8.95 12.06 8.91
C GLY A 406 8.15 12.43 7.68
N ALA A 407 6.82 12.30 7.74
CA ALA A 407 5.91 12.79 6.72
C ALA A 407 4.80 13.60 7.38
N MET A 408 4.57 14.84 6.95
CA MET A 408 3.53 15.69 7.53
C MET A 408 3.10 16.81 6.57
N ALA A 409 1.83 17.19 6.56
CA ALA A 409 1.34 18.21 5.64
C ALA A 409 1.88 19.61 5.91
N HIS A 410 1.88 20.06 7.16
CA HIS A 410 2.37 21.39 7.55
C HIS A 410 3.91 21.44 7.61
N ALA A 411 4.47 22.65 7.62
CA ALA A 411 5.90 22.86 7.89
C ALA A 411 6.14 23.03 9.41
N PRO A 412 7.31 22.62 9.95
CA PRO A 412 7.56 22.70 11.40
C PRO A 412 7.79 24.13 11.91
N GLY A 413 8.02 25.09 11.02
CA GLY A 413 8.34 26.47 11.36
C GLY A 413 9.73 26.66 11.98
N PRO A 414 10.18 27.92 12.18
CA PRO A 414 11.51 28.22 12.65
C PRO A 414 11.69 27.93 14.14
N ARG A 415 12.92 27.56 14.52
CA ARG A 415 13.40 27.37 15.91
C ARG A 415 13.68 28.69 16.62
N THR A 416 12.65 29.45 16.97
CA THR A 416 12.81 30.69 17.76
C THR A 416 12.43 30.47 19.23
N PRO A 417 13.07 31.16 20.19
CA PRO A 417 12.54 31.25 21.55
C PRO A 417 11.09 31.76 21.52
N TYR A 418 10.22 31.22 22.38
CA TYR A 418 8.79 31.58 22.43
C TYR A 418 8.04 31.39 21.10
N ALA A 419 8.49 30.44 20.27
CA ALA A 419 7.86 30.12 18.99
C ALA A 419 6.35 29.84 19.12
N ASP A 420 5.89 29.30 20.25
CA ASP A 420 4.48 28.93 20.39
C ASP A 420 3.59 30.12 20.78
N GLU A 421 4.17 31.23 21.27
CA GLU A 421 3.44 32.43 21.70
C GLU A 421 3.02 33.32 20.53
N VAL A 422 3.81 33.32 19.44
CA VAL A 422 3.52 34.11 18.23
C VAL A 422 3.06 33.17 17.12
N ALA A 423 1.77 33.21 16.80
CA ALA A 423 1.23 32.49 15.65
C ALA A 423 1.81 33.07 14.35
N ILE A 424 2.21 32.19 13.43
CA ILE A 424 2.56 32.58 12.08
C ILE A 424 1.26 32.56 11.26
N PRO A 425 0.80 33.70 10.72
CA PRO A 425 -0.48 33.78 10.01
C PRO A 425 -0.39 33.24 8.57
N ASP A 426 0.37 32.16 8.36
CA ASP A 426 0.54 31.52 7.05
C ASP A 426 -0.40 30.33 6.84
N GLY A 427 -1.01 29.81 7.92
CA GLY A 427 -1.90 28.65 7.88
C GLY A 427 -1.23 27.34 7.44
N VAL A 428 0.09 27.34 7.26
CA VAL A 428 0.87 26.20 6.75
C VAL A 428 1.97 25.76 7.71
N THR A 429 2.24 26.53 8.75
CA THR A 429 3.22 26.23 9.79
C THR A 429 2.55 25.68 11.06
N LEU A 430 3.23 24.79 11.78
CA LEU A 430 2.80 24.32 13.10
C LEU A 430 2.69 25.47 14.12
N ARG A 431 1.71 25.40 15.00
CA ARG A 431 1.55 26.30 16.15
C ARG A 431 2.38 25.82 17.35
N ASP A 432 2.47 24.52 17.58
CA ASP A 432 3.25 23.85 18.63
C ASP A 432 4.68 23.50 18.20
N ARG A 433 5.37 24.49 17.64
CA ARG A 433 6.71 24.35 17.04
C ARG A 433 7.73 23.84 18.05
N SER A 434 7.66 24.35 19.28
CA SER A 434 8.60 23.99 20.35
C SER A 434 8.50 22.52 20.74
N GLY A 435 7.28 21.97 20.73
CA GLY A 435 7.02 20.54 20.96
C GLY A 435 7.68 19.68 19.90
N PHE A 436 7.45 20.00 18.62
CA PHE A 436 8.08 19.30 17.49
C PHE A 436 9.61 19.34 17.57
N HIS A 437 10.20 20.54 17.68
CA HIS A 437 11.66 20.72 17.64
C HIS A 437 12.37 20.10 18.86
N ARG A 438 11.67 19.92 19.97
CA ARG A 438 12.21 19.29 21.18
C ARG A 438 12.09 17.77 21.17
N LEU A 439 10.94 17.25 20.75
CA LEU A 439 10.60 15.82 20.93
C LEU A 439 10.76 15.00 19.66
N VAL A 440 10.28 15.50 18.52
CA VAL A 440 10.17 14.73 17.28
C VAL A 440 11.35 15.02 16.34
N GLY A 441 11.65 16.29 16.09
CA GLY A 441 12.71 16.73 15.17
C GLY A 441 14.06 16.02 15.39
N PRO A 442 14.59 15.94 16.63
CA PRO A 442 15.86 15.27 16.92
C PRO A 442 15.87 13.76 16.62
N MET A 443 14.70 13.13 16.55
CA MET A 443 14.56 11.69 16.29
C MET A 443 14.55 11.37 14.79
N LEU A 444 14.38 12.37 13.92
CA LEU A 444 14.25 12.20 12.48
C LEU A 444 15.56 12.52 11.75
N ASN A 445 15.80 11.84 10.65
CA ASN A 445 16.90 12.12 9.72
C ASN A 445 16.47 13.12 8.63
N LEU A 446 15.22 13.04 8.16
CA LEU A 446 14.66 13.88 7.11
C LEU A 446 13.14 14.01 7.33
N LEU A 447 12.59 15.20 7.08
CA LEU A 447 11.15 15.44 7.13
C LEU A 447 10.62 15.83 5.75
N LEU A 448 9.60 15.11 5.30
CA LEU A 448 8.91 15.27 4.04
C LEU A 448 7.62 16.06 4.28
N CYS A 449 7.52 17.25 3.70
CA CYS A 449 6.36 18.12 3.87
C CYS A 449 5.69 18.44 2.53
N ASP A 450 4.36 18.53 2.54
CA ASP A 450 3.64 19.08 1.38
C ASP A 450 3.71 20.61 1.38
N ALA A 451 3.59 21.25 2.54
CA ALA A 451 3.71 22.70 2.67
C ALA A 451 5.14 23.20 2.48
N ALA A 452 5.26 24.30 1.76
CA ALA A 452 6.53 24.93 1.45
C ALA A 452 6.58 26.34 2.08
N PRO A 453 7.23 26.51 3.25
CA PRO A 453 7.13 27.71 4.08
C PRO A 453 7.66 28.96 3.37
N GLY A 454 7.02 30.11 3.61
CA GLY A 454 7.28 31.43 3.00
C GLY A 454 8.76 31.81 2.85
N ALA A 455 9.57 31.48 3.86
CA ALA A 455 11.00 31.74 3.95
C ALA A 455 11.77 30.47 4.33
N ARG A 456 13.11 30.51 4.21
CA ARG A 456 13.99 29.42 4.62
C ARG A 456 13.76 29.11 6.10
N VAL A 457 13.30 27.91 6.41
CA VAL A 457 13.01 27.51 7.80
C VAL A 457 14.27 26.91 8.42
N ASP A 458 14.74 27.52 9.51
CA ASP A 458 15.71 26.90 10.41
C ASP A 458 14.99 25.84 11.24
N SER A 459 15.08 24.59 10.77
CA SER A 459 14.42 23.41 11.34
C SER A 459 15.43 22.52 12.06
N ALA A 460 15.00 21.81 13.11
CA ALA A 460 15.84 20.84 13.81
C ALA A 460 16.23 19.64 12.93
N VAL A 461 15.51 19.42 11.84
CA VAL A 461 15.69 18.34 10.87
C VAL A 461 15.72 18.89 9.45
N PRO A 462 16.55 18.35 8.53
CA PRO A 462 16.49 18.65 7.10
C PRO A 462 15.07 18.48 6.55
N LEU A 463 14.66 19.36 5.64
CA LEU A 463 13.32 19.38 5.05
C LEU A 463 13.38 19.10 3.55
N ALA A 464 12.45 18.28 3.06
CA ALA A 464 12.14 18.17 1.63
C ALA A 464 10.67 18.55 1.42
N THR A 465 10.41 19.58 0.60
CA THR A 465 9.07 20.14 0.39
C THR A 465 8.63 19.98 -1.05
N THR A 466 7.39 19.55 -1.31
CA THR A 466 6.89 19.39 -2.69
C THR A 466 6.24 20.64 -3.27
N SER A 467 5.39 21.36 -2.51
CA SER A 467 4.55 22.45 -3.04
C SER A 467 5.31 23.66 -3.60
N ARG A 468 6.61 23.83 -3.33
CA ARG A 468 7.45 24.89 -3.94
C ARG A 468 8.14 24.45 -5.22
N ASP A 469 8.38 23.16 -5.36
CA ASP A 469 9.37 22.66 -6.29
C ASP A 469 8.70 22.06 -7.54
N GLY A 470 7.59 21.33 -7.39
CA GLY A 470 6.85 20.71 -8.50
C GLY A 470 5.67 19.86 -8.02
N ARG A 471 5.12 19.00 -8.87
CA ARG A 471 4.02 18.09 -8.48
C ARG A 471 4.51 16.88 -7.69
N ALA A 472 5.76 16.49 -7.90
CA ALA A 472 6.43 15.45 -7.15
C ALA A 472 7.95 15.71 -7.15
N GLN A 473 8.67 15.02 -6.28
CA GLN A 473 10.11 14.98 -6.28
C GLN A 473 10.61 13.56 -6.00
N LEU A 474 11.69 13.17 -6.66
CA LEU A 474 12.40 11.93 -6.38
C LEU A 474 13.65 12.26 -5.57
N LEU A 475 13.80 11.61 -4.43
CA LEU A 475 14.93 11.79 -3.51
C LEU A 475 15.76 10.50 -3.50
N ARG A 476 17.02 10.57 -3.92
CA ARG A 476 18.00 9.50 -3.72
C ARG A 476 18.79 9.79 -2.46
N LEU A 477 18.59 8.98 -1.43
CA LEU A 477 19.29 9.04 -0.15
C LEU A 477 20.44 8.04 -0.17
N ALA A 478 21.66 8.52 0.04
CA ALA A 478 22.87 7.72 0.19
C ALA A 478 23.50 8.02 1.55
N ALA A 479 24.43 7.19 2.03
CA ALA A 479 25.06 7.38 3.35
C ALA A 479 25.73 8.76 3.54
N ASP A 480 26.19 9.37 2.44
CA ASP A 480 26.97 10.61 2.41
C ASP A 480 26.21 11.80 1.79
N GLY A 481 24.95 11.62 1.38
CA GLY A 481 24.18 12.74 0.86
C GLY A 481 22.79 12.39 0.33
N MET A 482 22.19 13.40 -0.27
CA MET A 482 20.89 13.33 -0.95
C MET A 482 21.03 13.92 -2.34
N THR A 483 20.36 13.33 -3.33
CA THR A 483 20.16 13.96 -4.64
C THR A 483 18.68 14.10 -4.90
N ARG A 484 18.25 15.27 -5.38
CA ARG A 484 16.84 15.60 -5.59
C ARG A 484 16.56 15.89 -7.06
N TRP A 485 15.51 15.28 -7.59
CA TRP A 485 14.95 15.61 -8.90
C TRP A 485 13.51 16.06 -8.72
N VAL A 486 13.13 17.13 -9.40
CA VAL A 486 11.78 17.68 -9.35
C VAL A 486 11.01 17.25 -10.60
N LEU A 487 9.77 16.79 -10.41
CA LEU A 487 8.90 16.31 -11.49
C LEU A 487 7.79 17.33 -11.78
N GLY A 488 7.39 17.44 -13.04
CA GLY A 488 6.35 18.36 -13.50
C GLY A 488 6.80 19.80 -13.77
N ARG A 489 8.11 20.04 -13.99
CA ARG A 489 8.64 21.29 -14.56
C ARG A 489 8.82 21.13 -16.08
N ASP A 490 8.38 22.12 -16.87
CA ASP A 490 8.45 22.09 -18.35
C ASP A 490 9.90 22.10 -18.87
N ASP A 491 10.83 22.51 -18.02
CA ASP A 491 12.27 22.60 -18.22
C ASP A 491 12.93 21.22 -18.03
N ARG A 492 12.92 20.47 -19.13
CA ARG A 492 13.66 19.21 -19.32
C ARG A 492 15.16 19.43 -19.09
N HIS A 493 15.77 18.51 -18.33
CA HIS A 493 17.17 18.44 -17.85
C HIS A 493 17.41 19.02 -16.46
N ASP A 494 16.69 18.52 -15.45
CA ASP A 494 17.08 18.79 -14.07
C ASP A 494 18.26 17.85 -13.70
N VAL A 495 19.48 18.39 -13.78
CA VAL A 495 20.68 17.74 -13.23
C VAL A 495 20.46 17.67 -11.73
N GLY A 496 20.03 16.51 -11.24
CA GLY A 496 19.54 16.35 -9.87
C GLY A 496 20.40 17.09 -8.84
N GLU A 497 19.76 17.89 -7.99
CA GLU A 497 20.39 18.80 -7.05
C GLU A 497 21.04 18.00 -5.91
N PRO A 498 22.38 17.91 -5.84
CA PRO A 498 23.04 17.18 -4.77
C PRO A 498 23.15 18.04 -3.51
N ALA A 499 22.87 17.44 -2.36
CA ALA A 499 23.06 18.02 -1.04
C ALA A 499 23.94 17.08 -0.20
N ALA A 500 25.07 17.60 0.28
CA ALA A 500 25.91 16.87 1.23
C ALA A 500 25.21 16.85 2.59
N LEU A 501 24.78 15.67 3.02
CA LEU A 501 24.05 15.43 4.26
C LEU A 501 24.60 14.17 4.90
N ARG A 502 24.70 14.15 6.23
CA ARG A 502 25.03 12.95 7.00
C ARG A 502 23.83 12.52 7.82
N TRP A 503 23.57 11.22 7.83
CA TRP A 503 22.46 10.62 8.54
C TRP A 503 22.98 9.88 9.77
N PRO A 504 22.85 10.44 10.99
CA PRO A 504 23.31 9.74 12.19
C PRO A 504 22.45 8.51 12.47
N GLY A 505 23.09 7.40 12.87
CA GLY A 505 22.40 6.17 13.28
C GLY A 505 21.62 5.51 12.14
N THR A 506 22.24 5.34 10.97
CA THR A 506 21.64 4.72 9.78
C THR A 506 22.47 3.54 9.24
N GLU A 507 23.33 2.97 10.09
CA GLU A 507 24.27 1.92 9.72
C GLU A 507 23.55 0.64 9.28
N ALA A 508 22.38 0.36 9.84
CA ALA A 508 21.58 -0.77 9.40
C ALA A 508 20.96 -0.53 8.02
N THR A 509 20.54 0.69 7.69
CA THR A 509 19.97 1.01 6.37
C THR A 509 21.02 0.99 5.27
N PHE A 510 22.19 1.59 5.50
CA PHE A 510 23.22 1.79 4.45
C PHE A 510 24.46 0.90 4.58
N GLY A 511 24.59 0.07 5.62
CA GLY A 511 25.84 -0.63 5.94
C GLY A 511 25.76 -2.13 6.28
N ALA A 512 24.62 -2.67 6.74
CA ALA A 512 24.59 -4.06 7.26
C ALA A 512 23.84 -5.06 6.35
N ALA A 513 24.49 -6.18 6.03
CA ALA A 513 23.83 -7.38 5.49
C ALA A 513 23.28 -8.22 6.67
N GLY A 514 21.97 -8.50 6.69
CA GLY A 514 21.32 -9.41 7.66
C GLY A 514 19.78 -9.39 7.54
N PRO A 515 19.04 -10.37 8.09
CA PRO A 515 17.57 -10.28 8.16
C PRO A 515 17.16 -9.03 8.95
N ALA A 516 16.19 -8.27 8.45
CA ALA A 516 15.68 -7.09 9.14
C ALA A 516 14.65 -7.51 10.19
N GLN A 517 15.03 -7.47 11.47
CA GLN A 517 14.08 -7.63 12.56
C GLN A 517 13.50 -6.24 12.88
N VAL A 518 12.17 -6.12 12.84
CA VAL A 518 11.49 -4.90 13.29
C VAL A 518 11.77 -4.75 14.79
N PRO A 519 12.31 -3.61 15.26
CA PRO A 519 12.49 -3.37 16.68
C PRO A 519 11.13 -3.45 17.38
N ASP A 520 10.95 -4.37 18.32
CA ASP A 520 9.71 -4.47 19.12
C ASP A 520 9.76 -3.45 20.26
N PRO A 521 8.87 -2.44 20.28
CA PRO A 521 8.83 -1.44 21.36
C PRO A 521 8.33 -2.01 22.70
N ARG A 522 7.85 -3.26 22.76
CA ARG A 522 7.34 -3.91 23.99
C ARG A 522 8.39 -4.74 24.74
N LEU A 523 9.54 -5.02 24.15
CA LEU A 523 10.60 -5.79 24.80
C LEU A 523 11.63 -4.84 25.43
N PRO A 524 11.93 -4.96 26.74
CA PRO A 524 13.04 -4.24 27.33
C PRO A 524 14.35 -4.67 26.63
N SER A 525 15.18 -3.68 26.31
CA SER A 525 16.47 -3.87 25.68
C SER A 525 17.33 -4.80 26.54
N ALA A 526 17.48 -6.06 26.12
CA ALA A 526 18.48 -6.94 26.71
C ALA A 526 19.84 -6.50 26.20
N GLU A 527 20.61 -5.82 27.05
CA GLU A 527 22.06 -5.96 27.26
C GLU A 527 22.55 -4.85 28.20
N GLU A 528 22.35 -5.03 29.50
CA GLU A 528 23.30 -4.50 30.47
C GLU A 528 24.50 -5.46 30.48
N GLY A 529 25.65 -4.95 30.06
CA GLY A 529 26.91 -5.68 29.98
C GLY A 529 27.36 -6.26 31.34
N PRO A 530 28.39 -7.13 31.33
CA PRO A 530 28.77 -7.91 32.49
C PRO A 530 29.18 -6.99 33.63
N THR A 531 28.49 -7.13 34.76
CA THR A 531 28.87 -6.53 36.04
C THR A 531 30.31 -6.95 36.35
N GLN A 532 31.21 -5.97 36.28
CA GLN A 532 32.58 -6.09 36.78
C GLN A 532 32.52 -6.49 38.25
N GLY A 533 33.21 -7.58 38.57
CA GLY A 533 33.44 -7.98 39.95
C GLY A 533 34.38 -7.02 40.68
N ALA A 534 34.18 -6.91 42.00
CA ALA A 534 35.18 -6.94 43.07
C ALA A 534 34.60 -6.29 44.35
N PRO A 535 35.12 -6.61 45.55
CA PRO A 535 36.21 -7.53 45.89
C PRO A 535 35.76 -8.84 46.54
#